data_AF-A0A2G0E5N2-F1
#
_entry.id   AF-A0A2G0E5N2-F1
#
_cell.length_a   1.000
_cell.length_b   1.000
_cell.length_c   1.000
_cell.angle_alpha   90.00
_cell.angle_beta   90.00
_cell.angle_gamma   90.00
#
_symmetry.space_group_name_H-M   'P 1'
#
loop_
_entity.id
_entity.type
_entity.pdbx_description
1 polymer ?
#
loop_
_entity_poly.entity_id
_entity_poly.type
_entity_poly.pdbx_seq_one_letter_code
_entity_poly.pdbx_strand_id
1 'polypeptide(L)'
;EYHDKRVDLPYEIDGIVIKVNEFSLQDQLGFTVKAPRWATAYKFPPEEVETLIENIEWTVGRTGVVTPTAIMTPVRVAGTTVSRASLHNGDYIKLKDIRLKDTVLIYKAGDIIPEVSQVVLDKRPKDS
;
A
#
# COMPACT_ATOMS: atom_id res chain seq x y z
N GLU A 1 -13.86 -0.14 -14.66
CA GLU A 1 -13.39 -0.12 -16.07
C GLU A 1 -11.87 0.11 -16.19
N TYR A 2 -11.35 1.32 -16.01
CA TYR A 2 -9.90 1.56 -16.19
C TYR A 2 -9.01 0.84 -15.16
N HIS A 3 -9.53 0.63 -13.95
CA HIS A 3 -8.84 -0.16 -12.92
C HIS A 3 -8.69 -1.62 -13.35
N ASP A 4 -9.76 -2.23 -13.89
CA ASP A 4 -9.79 -3.64 -14.27
C ASP A 4 -8.96 -3.89 -15.54
N LYS A 5 -9.03 -2.98 -16.52
CA LYS A 5 -8.27 -3.03 -17.77
C LYS A 5 -6.77 -2.75 -17.59
N ARG A 6 -6.33 -2.32 -16.40
CA ARG A 6 -4.92 -2.03 -16.11
C ARG A 6 -4.01 -3.21 -16.44
N VAL A 7 -4.47 -4.44 -16.16
CA VAL A 7 -3.68 -5.67 -16.34
C VAL A 7 -3.48 -6.01 -17.82
N ASP A 8 -4.37 -5.55 -18.69
CA ASP A 8 -4.33 -5.83 -20.14
C ASP A 8 -3.50 -4.82 -20.93
N LEU A 9 -3.08 -3.71 -20.30
CA LEU A 9 -2.28 -2.69 -20.96
C LEU A 9 -0.83 -3.14 -21.10
N PRO A 10 -0.15 -2.81 -22.21
CA PRO A 10 1.27 -3.13 -22.40
C PRO A 10 2.21 -2.28 -21.53
N TYR A 11 1.66 -1.49 -20.61
CA TYR A 11 2.38 -0.60 -19.70
C TYR A 11 1.64 -0.48 -18.36
N GLU A 12 2.37 -0.10 -17.32
CA GLU A 12 1.79 0.11 -16.00
C GLU A 12 1.17 1.51 -15.87
N ILE A 13 0.05 1.60 -15.15
CA ILE A 13 -0.61 2.84 -14.77
C ILE A 13 -0.96 2.80 -13.28
N ASP A 14 -0.80 3.93 -12.59
CA ASP A 14 -1.13 4.09 -11.16
C ASP A 14 -2.48 4.81 -10.95
N GLY A 15 -3.16 5.21 -12.04
CA GLY A 15 -4.43 5.93 -12.00
C GLY A 15 -4.81 6.54 -13.35
N ILE A 16 -5.75 7.49 -13.29
CA ILE A 16 -6.18 8.30 -14.43
C ILE A 16 -6.15 9.78 -14.05
N VAL A 17 -6.00 10.66 -15.03
CA VAL A 17 -6.12 12.11 -14.82
C VAL A 17 -7.45 12.58 -15.39
N ILE A 18 -8.31 13.10 -14.53
CA ILE A 18 -9.59 13.68 -14.91
C ILE A 18 -9.35 15.17 -15.20
N LYS A 19 -9.73 15.62 -16.40
CA LYS A 19 -9.53 17.00 -16.87
C LYS A 19 -10.85 17.59 -17.33
N VAL A 20 -11.08 18.86 -17.02
CA VAL A 20 -12.14 19.65 -17.66
C VAL A 20 -11.81 19.78 -19.13
N ASN A 21 -12.72 19.38 -20.02
CA ASN A 21 -12.43 19.31 -21.46
C ASN A 21 -12.39 20.70 -22.14
N GLU A 22 -13.13 21.66 -21.61
CA GLU A 22 -13.25 23.00 -22.21
C GLU A 22 -12.11 23.92 -21.79
N PHE A 23 -11.35 24.45 -22.75
CA PHE A 23 -10.19 25.31 -22.46
C PHE A 23 -10.56 26.65 -21.82
N SER A 24 -11.69 27.24 -22.18
CA SER A 24 -12.19 28.48 -21.56
C SER A 24 -12.36 28.32 -20.05
N LEU A 25 -12.87 27.18 -19.61
CA LEU A 25 -13.03 26.84 -18.19
C LEU A 25 -11.68 26.53 -17.52
N GLN A 26 -10.72 25.93 -18.24
CA GLN A 26 -9.38 25.74 -17.70
C GLN A 26 -8.70 27.07 -17.39
N ASP A 27 -8.80 28.05 -18.30
CA ASP A 27 -8.24 29.40 -18.10
C ASP A 27 -8.91 30.12 -16.91
N GLN A 28 -10.23 30.01 -16.79
CA GLN A 28 -10.98 30.59 -15.66
C GLN A 28 -10.64 29.92 -14.32
N LEU A 29 -10.51 28.61 -14.30
CA LEU A 29 -10.17 27.84 -13.09
C LEU A 29 -8.72 28.09 -12.66
N GLY A 30 -7.81 28.23 -13.63
CA GLY A 30 -6.41 28.55 -13.39
C GLY A 30 -5.64 27.48 -12.61
N PHE A 31 -4.59 27.93 -11.92
CA PHE A 31 -3.61 27.07 -11.25
C PHE A 31 -3.43 27.47 -9.78
N THR A 32 -3.08 26.51 -8.95
CA THR A 32 -2.45 26.76 -7.65
C THR A 32 -0.93 26.87 -7.81
N VAL A 33 -0.20 27.11 -6.71
CA VAL A 33 1.28 27.14 -6.72
C VAL A 33 1.90 25.82 -7.22
N LYS A 34 1.20 24.69 -7.08
CA LYS A 34 1.75 23.35 -7.37
C LYS A 34 1.03 22.58 -8.46
N ALA A 35 -0.25 22.88 -8.74
CA ALA A 35 -1.08 22.06 -9.62
C ALA A 35 -2.24 22.86 -10.26
N PRO A 36 -2.71 22.47 -11.47
CA PRO A 36 -3.93 23.01 -12.08
C PRO A 36 -5.17 22.74 -11.23
N ARG A 37 -6.16 23.65 -11.24
CA ARG A 37 -7.44 23.44 -10.55
C ARG A 37 -8.45 22.65 -11.39
N TRP A 38 -8.24 22.62 -12.70
CA TRP A 38 -9.12 21.99 -13.69
C TRP A 38 -8.75 20.52 -14.00
N ALA A 39 -7.73 19.98 -13.33
CA ALA A 39 -7.34 18.58 -13.45
C ALA A 39 -7.01 17.97 -12.10
N THR A 40 -7.36 16.69 -11.92
CA THR A 40 -7.01 15.93 -10.72
C THR A 40 -6.57 14.52 -11.09
N ALA A 41 -5.58 13.99 -10.37
CA ALA A 41 -5.12 12.62 -10.52
C ALA A 41 -5.97 11.71 -9.62
N TYR A 42 -6.74 10.83 -10.24
CA TYR A 42 -7.46 9.76 -9.57
C TYR A 42 -6.57 8.52 -9.55
N LYS A 43 -5.86 8.31 -8.44
CA LYS A 43 -4.98 7.15 -8.26
C LYS A 43 -5.79 5.89 -7.94
N PHE A 44 -5.39 4.77 -8.50
CA PHE A 44 -5.98 3.49 -8.17
C PHE A 44 -5.61 3.07 -6.75
N PRO A 45 -6.49 2.32 -6.06
CA PRO A 45 -6.11 1.70 -4.81
C PRO A 45 -4.89 0.79 -5.06
N PRO A 46 -3.95 0.73 -4.11
CA PRO A 46 -2.80 -0.14 -4.23
C PRO A 46 -3.24 -1.60 -4.29
N GLU A 47 -2.47 -2.43 -4.98
CA GLU A 47 -2.71 -3.87 -5.04
C GLU A 47 -2.47 -4.46 -3.64
N GLU A 48 -3.52 -5.04 -3.05
CA GLU A 48 -3.42 -5.78 -1.80
C GLU A 48 -3.30 -7.27 -2.09
N VAL A 49 -2.33 -7.92 -1.46
CA VAL A 49 -2.11 -9.36 -1.59
C VAL A 49 -2.01 -9.99 -0.21
N GLU A 50 -2.56 -11.19 -0.06
CA GLU A 50 -2.48 -11.94 1.18
C GLU A 50 -1.12 -12.66 1.32
N THR A 51 -0.58 -12.68 2.53
CA THR A 51 0.57 -13.51 2.89
C THR A 51 0.54 -13.87 4.37
N LEU A 52 1.32 -14.88 4.76
CA LEU A 52 1.42 -15.38 6.13
C LEU A 52 2.59 -14.70 6.86
N ILE A 53 2.36 -14.20 8.07
CA ILE A 53 3.44 -13.75 8.95
C ILE A 53 4.13 -14.96 9.59
N GLU A 54 5.38 -15.19 9.24
CA GLU A 54 6.19 -16.28 9.79
C GLU A 54 6.89 -15.86 11.09
N ASN A 55 7.39 -14.62 11.14
CA ASN A 55 8.10 -14.09 12.30
C ASN A 55 7.99 -12.56 12.38
N ILE A 56 8.30 -11.97 13.54
CA ILE A 56 8.45 -10.52 13.72
C ILE A 56 9.85 -10.26 14.28
N GLU A 57 10.67 -9.58 13.48
CA GLU A 57 12.01 -9.16 13.86
C GLU A 57 11.97 -7.76 14.48
N TRP A 58 12.67 -7.59 15.61
CA TRP A 58 12.75 -6.31 16.32
C TRP A 58 14.14 -5.72 16.17
N THR A 59 14.24 -4.56 15.53
CA THR A 59 15.51 -3.86 15.34
C THR A 59 15.58 -2.62 16.22
N VAL A 60 16.70 -2.40 16.90
CA VAL A 60 16.94 -1.17 17.68
C VAL A 60 17.69 -0.17 16.81
N GLY A 61 17.07 0.98 16.54
CA GLY A 61 17.67 2.07 15.78
C GLY A 61 18.72 2.85 16.58
N ARG A 62 19.47 3.72 15.88
CA ARG A 62 20.52 4.57 16.47
C ARG A 62 20.04 5.48 17.61
N THR A 63 18.76 5.83 17.61
CA THR A 63 18.10 6.67 18.62
C THR A 63 17.46 5.86 19.75
N GLY A 64 17.63 4.53 19.78
CA GLY A 64 17.00 3.63 20.74
C GLY A 64 15.55 3.25 20.40
N VAL A 65 15.00 3.77 19.29
CA VAL A 65 13.67 3.40 18.81
C VAL A 65 13.67 1.94 18.37
N VAL A 66 12.72 1.15 18.88
CA VAL A 66 12.56 -0.26 18.51
C VAL A 66 11.53 -0.37 17.38
N THR A 67 11.97 -0.85 16.22
CA THR A 67 11.14 -0.97 15.02
C THR A 67 10.82 -2.44 14.74
N PRO A 68 9.53 -2.84 14.78
CA PRO A 68 9.12 -4.18 14.38
C PRO A 68 9.04 -4.31 12.85
N THR A 69 9.54 -5.43 12.34
CA THR A 69 9.44 -5.83 10.92
C THR A 69 8.81 -7.21 10.83
N ALA A 70 7.73 -7.35 10.05
CA ALA A 70 7.14 -8.65 9.75
C ALA A 70 8.00 -9.38 8.72
N ILE A 71 8.36 -10.63 9.02
CA ILE A 71 8.91 -11.60 8.08
C ILE A 71 7.76 -12.47 7.63
N MET A 72 7.55 -12.54 6.32
CA MET A 72 6.38 -13.17 5.73
C MET A 72 6.79 -14.06 4.56
N THR A 73 5.92 -15.03 4.26
CA THR A 73 6.11 -15.89 3.10
C THR A 73 6.22 -15.03 1.83
N PRO A 74 7.26 -15.24 0.98
CA PRO A 74 7.49 -14.38 -0.18
C PRO A 74 6.28 -14.35 -1.12
N VAL A 75 5.79 -13.15 -1.42
CA VAL A 75 4.64 -12.93 -2.30
C VAL A 75 4.92 -11.81 -3.29
N ARG A 76 4.34 -11.90 -4.49
CA ARG A 76 4.51 -10.88 -5.53
C ARG A 76 3.46 -9.78 -5.37
N VAL A 77 3.90 -8.53 -5.25
CA VAL A 77 3.06 -7.34 -5.11
C VAL A 77 3.58 -6.25 -6.03
N ALA A 78 2.75 -5.69 -6.91
CA ALA A 78 3.14 -4.63 -7.84
C ALA A 78 4.49 -4.94 -8.52
N GLY A 79 4.55 -6.07 -9.23
CA GLY A 79 5.70 -6.47 -10.05
C GLY A 79 6.89 -7.12 -9.32
N THR A 80 7.12 -6.85 -8.03
CA THR A 80 8.27 -7.42 -7.27
C THR A 80 7.84 -8.38 -6.18
N THR A 81 8.75 -9.31 -5.83
CA THR A 81 8.56 -10.21 -4.69
C THR A 81 8.95 -9.52 -3.39
N VAL A 82 8.10 -9.63 -2.37
CA VAL A 82 8.28 -9.04 -1.05
C VAL A 82 8.17 -10.13 0.01
N SER A 83 9.10 -10.15 0.96
CA SER A 83 9.12 -11.07 2.10
C SER A 83 9.27 -10.36 3.46
N ARG A 84 9.35 -9.03 3.46
CA ARG A 84 9.46 -8.20 4.66
C ARG A 84 8.49 -7.03 4.56
N ALA A 85 7.78 -6.70 5.63
CA ALA A 85 6.90 -5.54 5.70
C ALA A 85 7.12 -4.75 7.00
N SER A 86 7.01 -3.43 6.93
CA SER A 86 7.09 -2.57 8.11
C SER A 86 5.81 -2.71 8.95
N LEU A 87 5.98 -2.87 10.26
CA LEU A 87 4.89 -2.79 11.24
C LEU A 87 4.87 -1.44 11.97
N HIS A 88 5.69 -0.48 11.55
CA HIS A 88 5.84 0.88 12.11
C HIS A 88 6.27 0.93 13.58
N ASN A 89 5.43 0.50 14.51
CA ASN A 89 5.68 0.52 15.95
C ASN A 89 4.78 -0.50 16.69
N GLY A 90 4.99 -0.66 18.00
CA GLY A 90 4.22 -1.60 18.83
C GLY A 90 2.73 -1.24 18.97
N ASP A 91 2.39 0.05 18.89
CA ASP A 91 0.99 0.49 18.98
C ASP A 91 0.21 0.16 17.70
N TYR A 92 0.87 0.21 16.54
CA TYR A 92 0.32 -0.21 15.26
C TYR A 92 -0.04 -1.70 15.26
N ILE A 93 0.84 -2.55 15.80
CA ILE A 93 0.59 -3.99 15.97
C ILE A 93 -0.65 -4.23 16.83
N LYS A 94 -0.77 -3.52 17.95
CA LYS A 94 -1.92 -3.64 18.86
C LYS A 94 -3.21 -3.15 18.21
N LEU A 95 -3.16 -2.01 17.53
CA LEU A 95 -4.32 -1.40 16.89
C LEU A 95 -4.90 -2.28 15.79
N LYS A 96 -4.04 -2.97 15.03
CA LYS A 96 -4.45 -3.93 13.99
C LYS A 96 -4.58 -5.37 14.49
N ASP A 97 -4.34 -5.62 15.78
CA ASP A 97 -4.29 -6.96 16.40
C ASP A 97 -3.46 -7.96 15.59
N ILE A 98 -2.25 -7.56 15.17
CA ILE A 98 -1.37 -8.40 14.34
C ILE A 98 -0.65 -9.42 15.22
N ARG A 99 -0.71 -10.70 14.83
CA ARG A 99 -0.07 -11.80 15.56
C ARG A 99 0.84 -12.61 14.66
N LEU A 100 1.67 -13.44 15.29
CA LEU A 100 2.45 -14.44 14.57
C LEU A 100 1.51 -15.46 13.92
N LYS A 101 1.86 -15.94 12.73
CA LYS A 101 1.06 -16.89 11.92
C LYS A 101 -0.27 -16.34 11.39
N ASP A 102 -0.53 -15.05 11.54
CA ASP A 102 -1.69 -14.44 10.92
C ASP A 102 -1.52 -14.36 9.40
N THR A 103 -2.63 -14.56 8.68
CA THR A 103 -2.73 -14.16 7.27
C THR A 103 -3.04 -12.68 7.23
N VAL A 104 -2.21 -11.90 6.55
CA VAL A 104 -2.32 -10.45 6.45
C VAL A 104 -2.39 -9.99 5.01
N LEU A 105 -3.14 -8.93 4.77
CA LEU A 105 -3.14 -8.20 3.50
C LEU A 105 -2.00 -7.19 3.52
N ILE A 106 -1.15 -7.23 2.50
CA ILE A 106 -0.03 -6.31 2.32
C ILE A 106 -0.19 -5.49 1.05
N TYR A 107 0.34 -4.29 1.06
CA TYR A 107 0.44 -3.42 -0.12
C TYR A 107 1.77 -2.66 -0.11
N LYS A 108 2.14 -2.06 -1.24
CA LYS A 108 3.28 -1.14 -1.29
C LYS A 108 2.83 0.31 -1.18
N ALA A 109 3.30 1.00 -0.15
CA ALA A 109 3.21 2.44 -0.05
C ALA A 109 4.15 3.09 -1.07
N GLY A 110 3.57 3.86 -2.00
CA GLY A 110 4.31 4.57 -3.04
C GLY A 110 5.20 3.68 -3.91
N ASP A 111 4.76 2.45 -4.18
CA ASP A 111 5.44 1.40 -4.97
C ASP A 111 6.81 0.92 -4.43
N ILE A 112 7.22 1.38 -3.24
CA ILE A 112 8.55 1.08 -2.68
C ILE A 112 8.44 0.30 -1.37
N ILE A 113 7.69 0.81 -0.37
CA ILE A 113 7.75 0.27 0.99
C ILE A 113 6.54 -0.64 1.25
N PRO A 114 6.75 -1.94 1.48
CA PRO A 114 5.68 -2.86 1.83
C PRO A 114 5.18 -2.64 3.27
N GLU A 115 3.86 -2.54 3.42
CA GLU A 115 3.16 -2.34 4.68
C GLU A 115 1.99 -3.31 4.83
N VAL A 116 1.64 -3.63 6.08
CA VAL A 116 0.50 -4.48 6.42
C VAL A 116 -0.77 -3.65 6.49
N SER A 117 -1.73 -3.87 5.58
CA SER A 117 -3.03 -3.21 5.57
C SER A 117 -3.91 -3.67 6.73
N GLN A 118 -4.17 -4.97 6.83
CA GLN A 118 -5.06 -5.54 7.83
C GLN A 118 -4.82 -7.04 7.99
N VAL A 119 -5.27 -7.59 9.11
CA VAL A 119 -5.31 -9.04 9.31
C VAL A 119 -6.58 -9.62 8.70
N VAL A 120 -6.44 -10.73 7.98
CA VAL A 120 -7.58 -11.51 7.49
C VAL A 120 -8.10 -12.39 8.62
N LEU A 121 -8.97 -11.82 9.46
CA LEU A 121 -9.48 -12.47 10.67
C LEU A 121 -10.16 -13.82 10.38
N ASP A 122 -10.81 -13.96 9.22
CA ASP A 122 -11.47 -15.20 8.80
C ASP A 122 -10.50 -16.36 8.60
N LYS A 123 -9.23 -16.06 8.30
CA LYS A 123 -8.16 -17.04 8.09
C LYS A 123 -7.22 -17.14 9.31
N ARG A 124 -7.56 -16.50 10.42
CA ARG A 124 -6.76 -16.55 11.64
C ARG A 124 -6.76 -17.97 12.21
N PRO A 125 -5.60 -18.63 12.31
CA PRO A 125 -5.52 -19.94 12.91
C PRO A 125 -5.65 -19.83 14.42
N LYS A 126 -6.04 -20.93 15.09
CA LYS A 126 -6.26 -20.94 16.55
C LYS A 126 -4.98 -20.74 17.36
N ASP A 127 -3.82 -20.91 16.73
CA ASP A 127 -2.49 -20.80 17.32
C ASP A 127 -1.80 -19.45 17.05
N SER A 128 -2.57 -18.43 16.63
CA SER A 128 -2.16 -17.03 16.49
C SER A 128 -2.42 -16.15 17.73
#